data_AF-A0A1E1L4J7-F1
#
_entry.id   AF-A0A1E1L4J7-F1
#
_cell.length_a   1.000
_cell.length_b   1.000
_cell.length_c   1.000
_cell.angle_alpha   90.00
_cell.angle_beta   90.00
_cell.angle_gamma   90.00
#
_symmetry.space_group_name_H-M   'P 1'
#
loop_
_entity.id
_entity.type
_entity.pdbx_description
1 polymer ?
#
loop_
_entity_poly.entity_id
_entity_poly.type
_entity_poly.pdbx_seq_one_letter_code
_entity_poly.pdbx_strand_id
1 'polypeptide(L)'
;MDNARQDFDELAWDRNDEEWEEAQKALSKKSLCRRIELLVAEKFGKPATWITPMIIGGFNNLYRIRVKDFSPDVLVRRPSVSQAQFPEEKTLREAATAKYIQQNTKIPTPQVLFYGDVSDVGPFIIIEHVENKSTLSHALTTPGVDRSITHALDPNISQTTLEDLYLQVANIILEISPHKFPRIGSLLEANDGTFSVSGRPITQNMSDMLQLANIPSAVLSPEHKTFKSSDEYYLSLAQDHLVQLIFQQNDLVKSADDCRNKYVARQLFYQLAEQGRLSMFGFAEDNWSTQARPKTSKLLPAPSNSDSFRLYGDDLRPGNILINDASEIVSVIDWEFTYTAPTQLILDPPWWLLLDTPEMWDAGIDD
;
A
#
# COMPACT_ATOMS: atom_id res chain seq x y z
N MET A 1 14.78 12.55 9.29
CA MET A 1 13.50 12.40 10.04
C MET A 1 12.71 13.70 10.26
N ASP A 2 13.32 14.89 10.42
CA ASP A 2 12.55 16.12 10.77
C ASP A 2 11.89 16.87 9.60
N ASN A 3 12.20 16.59 8.33
CA ASN A 3 11.56 17.30 7.21
C ASN A 3 10.22 16.68 6.78
N ALA A 4 10.06 15.35 6.82
CA ALA A 4 8.78 14.69 6.54
C ALA A 4 7.72 14.94 7.63
N ARG A 5 8.16 15.26 8.86
CA ARG A 5 7.31 15.64 9.99
C ARG A 5 6.58 16.97 9.80
N GLN A 6 7.10 17.86 8.95
CA GLN A 6 6.69 19.28 8.95
C GLN A 6 5.32 19.60 8.33
N ASP A 7 4.65 18.63 7.71
CA ASP A 7 3.39 18.86 7.00
C ASP A 7 2.17 18.14 7.61
N PHE A 8 2.37 17.32 8.65
CA PHE A 8 1.32 16.60 9.37
C PHE A 8 1.14 17.11 10.80
N ASP A 9 0.02 16.76 11.42
CA ASP A 9 -0.37 17.26 12.75
C ASP A 9 0.48 16.60 13.84
N GLU A 10 1.42 17.33 14.46
CA GLU A 10 2.36 16.77 15.44
C GLU A 10 1.61 16.20 16.66
N LEU A 11 0.49 16.82 17.05
CA LEU A 11 -0.33 16.31 18.15
C LEU A 11 -1.00 14.98 17.80
N ALA A 12 -1.43 14.81 16.55
CA ALA A 12 -1.96 13.53 16.08
C ALA A 12 -0.88 12.45 16.07
N TRP A 13 0.34 12.80 15.67
CA TRP A 13 1.50 11.92 15.69
C TRP A 13 1.84 11.44 17.10
N ASP A 14 2.02 12.36 18.05
CA ASP A 14 2.36 12.03 19.44
C ASP A 14 1.33 11.06 20.04
N ARG A 15 0.03 11.31 19.79
CA ARG A 15 -1.05 10.42 20.22
C ARG A 15 -0.92 9.03 19.59
N ASN A 16 -0.64 8.94 18.30
CA ASN A 16 -0.49 7.65 17.62
C ASN A 16 0.71 6.86 18.14
N ASP A 17 1.82 7.54 18.45
CA ASP A 17 3.02 6.92 19.03
C ASP A 17 2.72 6.35 20.42
N GLU A 18 2.05 7.12 21.29
CA GLU A 18 1.60 6.66 22.61
C GLU A 18 0.65 5.44 22.48
N GLU A 19 -0.35 5.52 21.61
CA GLU A 19 -1.30 4.42 21.36
C GLU A 19 -0.60 3.17 20.81
N TRP A 20 0.43 3.35 19.97
CA TRP A 20 1.24 2.25 19.44
C TRP A 20 2.10 1.58 20.52
N GLU A 21 2.79 2.35 21.35
CA GLU A 21 3.56 1.79 22.47
C GLU A 21 2.67 0.98 23.45
N GLU A 22 1.45 1.46 23.69
CA GLU A 22 0.46 0.74 24.48
C GLU A 22 -0.04 -0.53 23.78
N ALA A 23 -0.36 -0.44 22.48
CA ALA A 23 -0.80 -1.57 21.67
C ALA A 23 0.26 -2.66 21.60
N GLN A 24 1.54 -2.32 21.46
CA GLN A 24 2.65 -3.27 21.43
C GLN A 24 2.72 -4.14 22.70
N LYS A 25 2.49 -3.54 23.88
CA LYS A 25 2.43 -4.28 25.16
C LYS A 25 1.31 -5.33 25.15
N ALA A 26 0.27 -5.15 24.34
CA ALA A 26 -0.84 -6.09 24.21
C ALA A 26 -0.60 -7.23 23.21
N LEU A 27 0.28 -7.05 22.21
CA LEU A 27 0.49 -8.01 21.11
C LEU A 27 1.00 -9.38 21.58
N SER A 28 1.84 -9.39 22.62
CA SER A 28 2.44 -10.60 23.20
C SER A 28 1.69 -11.15 24.42
N LYS A 29 0.50 -10.60 24.74
CA LYS A 29 -0.30 -11.11 25.86
C LYS A 29 -0.68 -12.57 25.59
N LYS A 30 -0.36 -13.46 26.53
CA LYS A 30 -0.66 -14.91 26.42
C LYS A 30 -2.12 -15.20 26.04
N SER A 31 -3.07 -14.38 26.50
CA SER A 31 -4.48 -14.51 26.16
C SER A 31 -4.78 -14.23 24.68
N LEU A 32 -4.10 -13.28 24.04
CA LEU A 32 -4.23 -13.02 22.61
C LEU A 32 -3.60 -14.16 21.79
N CYS A 33 -2.35 -14.52 22.09
CA CYS A 33 -1.68 -15.63 21.40
C CYS A 33 -2.49 -16.92 21.47
N ARG A 34 -3.10 -17.22 22.63
CA ARG A 34 -3.98 -18.38 22.79
C ARG A 34 -5.24 -18.30 21.92
N ARG A 35 -5.87 -17.14 21.80
CA ARG A 35 -7.02 -16.96 20.91
C ARG A 35 -6.65 -17.14 19.44
N ILE A 36 -5.45 -16.70 19.04
CA ILE A 36 -4.94 -16.91 17.68
C ILE A 36 -4.72 -18.40 17.40
N GLU A 37 -4.11 -19.14 18.33
CA GLU A 37 -3.99 -20.61 18.21
C GLU A 37 -5.36 -21.28 18.08
N LEU A 38 -6.34 -20.86 18.89
CA LEU A 38 -7.70 -21.41 18.84
C LEU A 38 -8.38 -21.11 17.49
N LEU A 39 -8.25 -19.88 16.98
CA LEU A 39 -8.77 -19.51 15.66
C LEU A 39 -8.21 -20.43 14.57
N VAL A 40 -6.88 -20.61 14.53
CA VAL A 40 -6.25 -21.48 13.54
C VAL A 40 -6.68 -22.93 13.76
N ALA A 41 -6.73 -23.40 15.01
CA ALA A 41 -7.13 -24.76 15.29
C ALA A 41 -8.56 -25.07 14.84
N GLU A 42 -9.48 -24.11 15.00
CA GLU A 42 -10.86 -24.20 14.53
C GLU A 42 -10.92 -24.24 12.99
N LYS A 43 -10.24 -23.32 12.30
CA LYS A 43 -10.26 -23.25 10.83
C LYS A 43 -9.69 -24.50 10.16
N PHE A 44 -8.67 -25.11 10.76
CA PHE A 44 -8.05 -26.32 10.22
C PHE A 44 -8.62 -27.62 10.79
N GLY A 45 -9.42 -27.55 11.87
CA GLY A 45 -9.88 -28.73 12.61
C GLY A 45 -8.75 -29.54 13.24
N LYS A 46 -7.59 -28.91 13.52
CA LYS A 46 -6.36 -29.57 13.98
C LYS A 46 -5.66 -28.75 15.05
N PRO A 47 -4.88 -29.37 15.96
CA PRO A 47 -4.08 -28.62 16.91
C PRO A 47 -3.15 -27.62 16.23
N ALA A 48 -3.09 -26.40 16.76
CA ALA A 48 -2.26 -25.32 16.26
C ALA A 48 -1.44 -24.71 17.41
N THR A 49 -0.18 -24.40 17.14
CA THR A 49 0.78 -23.88 18.13
C THR A 49 1.53 -22.69 17.57
N TRP A 50 1.58 -21.60 18.32
CA TRP A 50 2.35 -20.42 17.93
C TRP A 50 3.87 -20.66 18.02
N ILE A 51 4.58 -20.21 16.99
CA ILE A 51 6.04 -20.18 16.91
C ILE A 51 6.51 -18.73 17.11
N THR A 52 7.32 -18.53 18.14
CA THR A 52 7.94 -17.23 18.44
C THR A 52 9.22 -17.01 17.62
N PRO A 53 9.58 -15.75 17.34
CA PRO A 53 8.86 -14.52 17.67
C PRO A 53 7.72 -14.22 16.68
N MET A 54 6.83 -13.28 17.03
CA MET A 54 5.96 -12.65 16.04
C MET A 54 6.75 -11.66 15.18
N ILE A 55 6.19 -11.31 14.03
CA ILE A 55 6.71 -10.27 13.16
C ILE A 55 5.82 -9.04 13.35
N ILE A 56 6.43 -7.90 13.70
CA ILE A 56 5.75 -6.62 13.89
C ILE A 56 6.06 -5.75 12.68
N GLY A 57 5.04 -5.39 11.91
CA GLY A 57 5.13 -4.45 10.79
C GLY A 57 4.46 -3.11 11.12
N GLY A 58 4.53 -2.16 10.19
CA GLY A 58 3.98 -0.81 10.36
C GLY A 58 2.45 -0.75 10.42
N PHE A 59 1.76 -1.63 9.70
CA PHE A 59 0.28 -1.68 9.73
C PHE A 59 -0.27 -3.04 10.18
N ASN A 60 0.57 -4.08 10.22
CA ASN A 60 0.13 -5.45 10.45
C ASN A 60 1.12 -6.23 11.33
N ASN A 61 0.58 -7.14 12.14
CA ASN A 61 1.34 -8.07 12.98
C ASN A 61 1.10 -9.50 12.50
N LEU A 62 2.17 -10.28 12.37
CA LEU A 62 2.11 -11.64 11.84
C LEU A 62 2.55 -12.67 12.90
N TYR A 63 1.73 -13.70 13.07
CA TYR A 63 1.98 -14.80 14.00
C TYR A 63 2.21 -16.08 13.21
N ARG A 64 3.41 -16.66 13.27
CA ARG A 64 3.71 -17.94 12.63
C ARG A 64 3.12 -19.08 13.46
N ILE A 65 2.20 -19.84 12.90
CA ILE A 65 1.49 -20.92 13.58
C ILE A 65 1.82 -22.24 12.89
N ARG A 66 2.23 -23.23 13.68
CA ARG A 66 2.35 -24.62 13.24
C ARG A 66 1.03 -25.32 13.41
N VAL A 67 0.52 -25.90 12.33
CA VAL A 67 -0.69 -26.73 12.36
C VAL A 67 -0.26 -28.19 12.27
N LYS A 68 -0.76 -29.03 13.18
CA LYS A 68 -0.44 -30.47 13.20
C LYS A 68 -0.82 -31.11 11.87
N ASP A 69 0.04 -31.97 11.31
CA ASP A 69 -0.20 -32.71 10.06
C ASP A 69 -0.58 -31.80 8.88
N PHE A 70 -0.03 -30.58 8.84
CA PHE A 70 -0.14 -29.62 7.75
C PHE A 70 1.23 -28.96 7.54
N SER A 71 1.61 -28.76 6.29
CA SER A 71 2.87 -28.12 5.88
C SER A 71 2.60 -27.33 4.61
N PRO A 72 3.14 -26.11 4.46
CA PRO A 72 4.04 -25.40 5.38
C PRO A 72 3.35 -24.90 6.67
N ASP A 73 4.10 -24.25 7.56
CA ASP A 73 3.49 -23.45 8.64
C ASP A 73 2.61 -22.33 8.02
N VAL A 74 1.74 -21.71 8.82
CA VAL A 74 0.88 -20.60 8.36
C VAL A 74 1.23 -19.31 9.09
N LEU A 75 0.94 -18.17 8.47
CA LEU A 75 1.04 -16.85 9.08
C LEU A 75 -0.38 -16.31 9.31
N VAL A 76 -0.68 -15.92 10.54
CA VAL A 76 -1.88 -15.13 10.85
C VAL A 76 -1.49 -13.66 10.84
N ARG A 77 -1.88 -12.94 9.79
CA ARG A 77 -1.72 -11.49 9.62
C ARG A 77 -2.92 -10.78 10.22
N ARG A 78 -2.68 -9.79 11.08
CA ARG A 78 -3.72 -8.97 11.74
C ARG A 78 -3.38 -7.49 11.65
N PRO A 79 -4.36 -6.62 11.33
CA PRO A 79 -4.16 -5.18 11.43
C PRO A 79 -3.72 -4.75 12.82
N SER A 80 -2.77 -3.82 12.88
CA SER A 80 -2.31 -3.16 14.10
C SER A 80 -3.41 -2.29 14.68
N VAL A 81 -3.82 -2.55 15.93
CA VAL A 81 -5.01 -1.95 16.56
C VAL A 81 -4.97 -0.40 16.61
N SER A 82 -3.79 0.21 16.67
CA SER A 82 -3.62 1.68 16.71
C SER A 82 -3.14 2.31 15.40
N GLN A 83 -2.58 1.52 14.48
CA GLN A 83 -1.97 2.06 13.24
C GLN A 83 -2.84 1.81 12.01
N ALA A 84 -3.58 0.71 11.96
CA ALA A 84 -4.38 0.37 10.79
C ALA A 84 -5.71 1.12 10.78
N GLN A 85 -5.89 1.98 9.77
CA GLN A 85 -7.17 2.63 9.49
C GLN A 85 -8.05 1.70 8.65
N PHE A 86 -9.36 1.66 8.93
CA PHE A 86 -10.32 0.75 8.27
C PHE A 86 -9.86 -0.73 8.26
N PRO A 87 -9.55 -1.33 9.43
CA PRO A 87 -8.92 -2.64 9.49
C PRO A 87 -9.77 -3.75 8.85
N GLU A 88 -11.09 -3.68 8.96
CA GLU A 88 -12.02 -4.61 8.30
C GLU A 88 -11.93 -4.49 6.78
N GLU A 89 -12.09 -3.28 6.23
CA GLU A 89 -12.03 -3.04 4.79
C GLU A 89 -10.67 -3.49 4.24
N LYS A 90 -9.55 -3.02 4.83
CA LYS A 90 -8.19 -3.35 4.40
C LYS A 90 -7.96 -4.85 4.36
N THR A 91 -8.36 -5.57 5.40
CA THR A 91 -8.22 -7.04 5.48
C THR A 91 -8.95 -7.73 4.32
N LEU A 92 -10.21 -7.34 4.06
CA LEU A 92 -11.01 -7.96 3.01
C LEU A 92 -10.46 -7.61 1.61
N ARG A 93 -9.98 -6.37 1.39
CA ARG A 93 -9.45 -5.93 0.08
C ARG A 93 -8.09 -6.54 -0.23
N GLU A 94 -7.21 -6.64 0.76
CA GLU A 94 -5.91 -7.31 0.63
C GLU A 94 -6.13 -8.79 0.27
N ALA A 95 -6.98 -9.50 1.01
CA ALA A 95 -7.27 -10.90 0.75
C ALA A 95 -7.88 -11.12 -0.64
N ALA A 96 -8.86 -10.29 -1.04
CA ALA A 96 -9.46 -10.37 -2.37
C ALA A 96 -8.43 -10.12 -3.48
N THR A 97 -7.55 -9.14 -3.29
CA THR A 97 -6.50 -8.82 -4.28
C THR A 97 -5.48 -9.96 -4.39
N ALA A 98 -4.97 -10.46 -3.26
CA ALA A 98 -4.02 -11.56 -3.24
C ALA A 98 -4.60 -12.83 -3.92
N LYS A 99 -5.88 -13.15 -3.67
CA LYS A 99 -6.56 -14.26 -4.33
C LYS A 99 -6.79 -14.01 -5.81
N TYR A 100 -7.13 -12.80 -6.22
CA TYR A 100 -7.24 -12.44 -7.64
C TYR A 100 -5.90 -12.64 -8.36
N ILE A 101 -4.81 -12.13 -7.79
CA ILE A 101 -3.45 -12.29 -8.34
C ILE A 101 -3.10 -13.78 -8.47
N GLN A 102 -3.30 -14.56 -7.41
CA GLN A 102 -3.00 -15.99 -7.41
C GLN A 102 -3.79 -16.77 -8.49
N GLN A 103 -5.05 -16.40 -8.73
CA GLN A 103 -5.90 -17.12 -9.68
C GLN A 103 -5.68 -16.70 -11.14
N ASN A 104 -5.26 -15.44 -11.37
CA ASN A 104 -5.27 -14.85 -12.71
C ASN A 104 -3.88 -14.54 -13.27
N THR A 105 -2.82 -14.75 -12.49
CA THR A 105 -1.43 -14.46 -12.87
C THR A 105 -0.49 -15.63 -12.55
N LYS A 106 0.74 -15.55 -13.03
CA LYS A 106 1.85 -16.42 -12.61
C LYS A 106 2.68 -15.83 -11.48
N ILE A 107 2.27 -14.70 -10.89
CA ILE A 107 3.04 -14.03 -9.83
C ILE A 107 3.01 -14.93 -8.60
N PRO A 108 4.18 -15.33 -8.07
CA PRO A 108 4.20 -16.13 -6.86
C PRO A 108 3.63 -15.31 -5.71
N THR A 109 2.54 -15.77 -5.11
CA THR A 109 1.83 -15.10 -4.00
C THR A 109 1.46 -16.16 -2.98
N PRO A 110 1.60 -15.91 -1.66
CA PRO A 110 1.25 -16.92 -0.66
C PRO A 110 -0.22 -17.27 -0.76
N GLN A 111 -0.57 -18.55 -0.60
CA GLN A 111 -1.98 -18.92 -0.63
C GLN A 111 -2.72 -18.31 0.55
N VAL A 112 -3.80 -17.59 0.23
CA VAL A 112 -4.78 -17.13 1.23
C VAL A 112 -5.68 -18.31 1.56
N LEU A 113 -5.48 -18.89 2.74
CA LEU A 113 -6.19 -20.07 3.22
C LEU A 113 -7.54 -19.68 3.85
N PHE A 114 -7.52 -18.64 4.68
CA PHE A 114 -8.70 -18.10 5.36
C PHE A 114 -8.54 -16.60 5.55
N TYR A 115 -9.64 -15.86 5.59
CA TYR A 115 -9.64 -14.47 6.01
C TYR A 115 -11.03 -14.10 6.55
N GLY A 116 -11.12 -13.00 7.29
CA GLY A 116 -12.38 -12.51 7.83
C GLY A 116 -12.20 -11.22 8.61
N ASP A 117 -13.28 -10.48 8.76
CA ASP A 117 -13.38 -9.22 9.52
C ASP A 117 -13.96 -9.43 10.93
N VAL A 118 -14.81 -10.45 11.10
CA VAL A 118 -15.44 -10.78 12.38
C VAL A 118 -14.81 -12.03 13.00
N SER A 119 -14.09 -11.84 14.11
CA SER A 119 -13.58 -12.94 14.95
C SER A 119 -13.25 -12.49 16.38
N ASP A 120 -12.97 -13.45 17.27
CA ASP A 120 -12.48 -13.17 18.64
C ASP A 120 -11.11 -12.48 18.70
N VAL A 121 -10.41 -12.38 17.56
CA VAL A 121 -9.14 -11.66 17.40
C VAL A 121 -9.27 -10.47 16.44
N GLY A 122 -10.48 -10.07 16.05
CA GLY A 122 -10.73 -9.03 15.05
C GLY A 122 -10.41 -9.49 13.62
N PRO A 123 -10.19 -8.56 12.68
CA PRO A 123 -9.86 -8.89 11.30
C PRO A 123 -8.55 -9.69 11.19
N PHE A 124 -8.51 -10.63 10.26
CA PHE A 124 -7.36 -11.50 10.04
C PHE A 124 -7.27 -12.02 8.59
N ILE A 125 -6.04 -12.34 8.18
CA ILE A 125 -5.73 -13.17 7.01
C ILE A 125 -4.83 -14.31 7.47
N ILE A 126 -5.18 -15.55 7.16
CA ILE A 126 -4.33 -16.73 7.33
C ILE A 126 -3.77 -17.08 5.95
N ILE A 127 -2.45 -16.96 5.81
CA ILE A 127 -1.72 -17.25 4.58
C ILE A 127 -0.67 -18.34 4.81
N GLU A 128 -0.22 -19.00 3.76
CA GLU A 128 0.95 -19.88 3.81
C GLU A 128 2.22 -19.10 4.22
N HIS A 129 3.05 -19.72 5.07
CA HIS A 129 4.40 -19.23 5.29
C HIS A 129 5.29 -19.64 4.11
N VAL A 130 5.82 -18.64 3.39
CA VAL A 130 6.80 -18.87 2.32
C VAL A 130 8.21 -18.81 2.90
N GLU A 131 8.91 -19.95 2.86
CA GLU A 131 10.33 -20.01 3.22
C GLU A 131 11.13 -19.13 2.24
N ASN A 132 11.97 -18.26 2.79
CA ASN A 132 12.74 -17.27 2.04
C ASN A 132 14.04 -16.94 2.78
N LYS A 133 15.00 -16.36 2.06
CA LYS A 133 16.25 -15.85 2.63
C LYS A 133 16.05 -14.44 3.20
N SER A 134 15.42 -13.57 2.43
CA SER A 134 15.20 -12.17 2.78
C SER A 134 14.17 -11.51 1.86
N THR A 135 13.87 -10.23 2.13
CA THR A 135 13.22 -9.35 1.16
C THR A 135 14.21 -8.92 0.07
N LEU A 136 13.70 -8.43 -1.06
CA LEU A 136 14.50 -7.85 -2.13
C LEU A 136 15.17 -6.55 -1.68
N SER A 137 14.50 -5.71 -0.87
CA SER A 137 15.14 -4.52 -0.29
C SER A 137 16.41 -4.86 0.49
N HIS A 138 16.37 -5.91 1.30
CA HIS A 138 17.53 -6.35 2.06
C HIS A 138 18.67 -6.86 1.16
N ALA A 139 18.32 -7.55 0.08
CA ALA A 139 19.30 -8.07 -0.88
C ALA A 139 19.99 -6.96 -1.70
N LEU A 140 19.30 -5.84 -1.92
CA LEU A 140 19.80 -4.66 -2.62
C LEU A 140 20.58 -3.71 -1.71
N THR A 141 20.48 -3.87 -0.38
CA THR A 141 21.14 -3.00 0.59
C THR A 141 22.56 -3.44 0.90
N THR A 142 23.43 -2.48 1.25
CA THR A 142 24.80 -2.74 1.70
C THR A 142 24.84 -3.87 2.77
N PRO A 143 25.64 -4.93 2.57
CA PRO A 143 25.74 -6.03 3.52
C PRO A 143 26.17 -5.58 4.92
N GLY A 144 25.56 -6.17 5.95
CA GLY A 144 25.93 -5.92 7.35
C GLY A 144 25.40 -4.62 7.95
N VAL A 145 24.60 -3.85 7.20
CA VAL A 145 23.82 -2.73 7.74
C VAL A 145 22.70 -3.28 8.63
N ASP A 146 22.44 -2.60 9.75
CA ASP A 146 21.34 -2.94 10.66
C ASP A 146 20.01 -2.88 9.90
N ARG A 147 19.12 -3.85 10.16
CA ARG A 147 17.79 -3.92 9.57
C ARG A 147 16.89 -2.75 9.97
N SER A 148 17.26 -2.00 11.01
CA SER A 148 16.54 -0.80 11.43
C SER A 148 16.93 0.48 10.67
N ILE A 149 17.94 0.43 9.79
CA ILE A 149 18.41 1.58 9.02
C ILE A 149 17.70 1.58 7.66
N THR A 150 17.35 2.77 7.17
CA THR A 150 16.80 2.99 5.83
C THR A 150 17.59 2.25 4.76
N HIS A 151 16.88 1.48 3.94
CA HIS A 151 17.49 0.70 2.87
C HIS A 151 18.04 1.63 1.78
N ALA A 152 19.35 1.62 1.58
CA ALA A 152 20.03 2.31 0.50
C ALA A 152 20.76 1.30 -0.40
N LEU A 153 20.76 1.55 -1.71
CA LEU A 153 21.35 0.64 -2.69
C LEU A 153 22.84 0.46 -2.39
N ASP A 154 23.31 -0.79 -2.32
CA ASP A 154 24.74 -1.08 -2.17
C ASP A 154 25.50 -0.50 -3.36
N PRO A 155 26.41 0.49 -3.16
CA PRO A 155 27.17 1.08 -4.25
C PRO A 155 28.13 0.08 -4.92
N ASN A 156 28.36 -1.08 -4.30
CA ASN A 156 29.21 -2.15 -4.82
C ASN A 156 28.42 -3.32 -5.41
N ILE A 157 27.08 -3.25 -5.46
CA ILE A 157 26.30 -4.30 -6.11
C ILE A 157 26.73 -4.43 -7.57
N SER A 158 26.96 -5.66 -8.01
CA SER A 158 27.34 -5.87 -9.42
C SER A 158 26.17 -5.48 -10.32
N GLN A 159 26.47 -4.82 -11.44
CA GLN A 159 25.44 -4.41 -12.39
C GLN A 159 24.63 -5.61 -12.90
N THR A 160 25.27 -6.76 -13.12
CA THR A 160 24.59 -8.00 -13.53
C THR A 160 23.58 -8.46 -12.47
N THR A 161 23.97 -8.48 -11.19
CA THR A 161 23.05 -8.84 -10.10
C THR A 161 21.86 -7.88 -10.03
N LEU A 162 22.11 -6.58 -10.16
CA LEU A 162 21.08 -5.55 -10.14
C LEU A 162 20.08 -5.74 -11.29
N GLU A 163 20.59 -5.95 -12.51
CA GLU A 163 19.79 -6.20 -13.71
C GLU A 163 18.97 -7.49 -13.57
N ASP A 164 19.57 -8.58 -13.12
CA ASP A 164 18.90 -9.88 -12.94
C ASP A 164 17.75 -9.80 -11.93
N LEU A 165 17.94 -9.09 -10.81
CA LEU A 165 16.91 -8.89 -9.79
C LEU A 165 15.76 -8.03 -10.33
N TYR A 166 16.07 -6.87 -10.91
CA TYR A 166 15.04 -5.98 -11.44
C TYR A 166 14.34 -6.52 -12.69
N LEU A 167 14.98 -7.39 -13.48
CA LEU A 167 14.33 -8.10 -14.58
C LEU A 167 13.21 -9.01 -14.05
N GLN A 168 13.41 -9.68 -12.92
CA GLN A 168 12.37 -10.48 -12.28
C GLN A 168 11.21 -9.59 -11.78
N VAL A 169 11.51 -8.43 -11.18
CA VAL A 169 10.47 -7.45 -10.78
C VAL A 169 9.71 -6.90 -11.99
N ALA A 170 10.41 -6.57 -13.07
CA ALA A 170 9.79 -6.09 -14.30
C ALA A 170 8.81 -7.13 -14.88
N ASN A 171 9.15 -8.42 -14.82
CA ASN A 171 8.25 -9.50 -15.23
C ASN A 171 6.97 -9.55 -14.38
N ILE A 172 7.05 -9.27 -13.08
CA ILE A 172 5.87 -9.16 -12.20
C ILE A 172 4.99 -7.99 -12.64
N ILE A 173 5.56 -6.81 -12.84
CA ILE A 173 4.80 -5.62 -13.29
C ILE A 173 4.16 -5.88 -14.66
N LEU A 174 4.87 -6.54 -15.58
CA LEU A 174 4.35 -6.93 -16.89
C LEU A 174 3.18 -7.91 -16.77
N GLU A 175 3.24 -8.88 -15.85
CA GLU A 175 2.18 -9.85 -15.61
C GLU A 175 0.92 -9.20 -14.98
N ILE A 176 1.07 -8.14 -14.18
CA ILE A 176 -0.08 -7.33 -13.67
C ILE A 176 -0.69 -6.47 -14.80
N SER A 177 0.15 -5.96 -15.70
CA SER A 177 -0.24 -4.97 -16.71
C SER A 177 -1.41 -5.36 -17.64
N PRO A 178 -1.70 -6.62 -18.03
CA PRO A 178 -2.85 -6.92 -18.88
C PRO A 178 -4.20 -6.90 -18.15
N HIS A 179 -4.22 -6.90 -16.81
CA HIS A 179 -5.47 -6.96 -16.05
C HIS A 179 -6.20 -5.62 -16.08
N LYS A 180 -7.39 -5.63 -16.69
CA LYS A 180 -8.23 -4.44 -16.89
C LYS A 180 -9.53 -4.56 -16.13
N PHE A 181 -9.94 -3.44 -15.55
CA PHE A 181 -11.15 -3.33 -14.76
C PHE A 181 -12.05 -2.21 -15.29
N PRO A 182 -13.39 -2.36 -15.14
CA PRO A 182 -14.35 -1.42 -15.71
C PRO A 182 -14.55 -0.15 -14.86
N ARG A 183 -14.01 -0.10 -13.64
CA ARG A 183 -14.10 1.06 -12.75
C ARG A 183 -12.90 1.11 -11.81
N ILE A 184 -12.69 2.26 -11.19
CA ILE A 184 -11.69 2.51 -10.14
C ILE A 184 -12.31 2.18 -8.78
N GLY A 185 -11.54 1.52 -7.93
CA GLY A 185 -11.98 1.00 -6.64
C GLY A 185 -11.18 -0.23 -6.17
N SER A 186 -11.46 -0.71 -4.97
CA SER A 186 -10.85 -1.94 -4.45
C SER A 186 -11.64 -3.18 -4.83
N LEU A 187 -10.91 -4.30 -4.97
CA LEU A 187 -11.49 -5.60 -5.25
C LEU A 187 -12.24 -6.16 -4.04
N LEU A 188 -13.31 -6.87 -4.34
CA LEU A 188 -14.04 -7.75 -3.42
C LEU A 188 -14.22 -9.11 -4.06
N GLU A 189 -14.03 -10.14 -3.25
CA GLU A 189 -14.40 -11.50 -3.58
C GLU A 189 -15.87 -11.73 -3.20
N ALA A 190 -16.65 -12.23 -4.15
CA ALA A 190 -18.02 -12.69 -3.92
C ALA A 190 -18.04 -14.13 -3.40
N ASN A 191 -19.18 -14.58 -2.88
CA ASN A 191 -19.32 -15.92 -2.29
C ASN A 191 -19.07 -17.07 -3.28
N ASP A 192 -19.14 -16.82 -4.59
CA ASP A 192 -18.86 -17.78 -5.66
C ASP A 192 -17.39 -17.77 -6.11
N GLY A 193 -16.53 -16.99 -5.44
CA GLY A 193 -15.11 -16.84 -5.76
C GLY A 193 -14.82 -15.87 -6.90
N THR A 194 -15.84 -15.20 -7.46
CA THR A 194 -15.63 -14.16 -8.48
C THR A 194 -15.20 -12.85 -7.85
N PHE A 195 -14.48 -12.03 -8.61
CA PHE A 195 -14.00 -10.72 -8.14
C PHE A 195 -14.74 -9.59 -8.82
N SER A 196 -15.08 -8.57 -8.04
CA SER A 196 -15.68 -7.33 -8.53
C SER A 196 -15.01 -6.11 -7.93
N VAL A 197 -14.99 -5.01 -8.67
CA VAL A 197 -14.61 -3.70 -8.11
C VAL A 197 -15.86 -3.08 -7.52
N SER A 198 -15.97 -3.04 -6.20
CA SER A 198 -17.17 -2.58 -5.51
C SER A 198 -16.90 -1.85 -4.18
N GLY A 199 -15.64 -1.75 -3.75
CA GLY A 199 -15.24 -0.87 -2.66
C GLY A 199 -14.54 0.39 -3.15
N ARG A 200 -14.53 1.43 -2.31
CA ARG A 200 -13.65 2.59 -2.49
C ARG A 200 -12.18 2.17 -2.52
N PRO A 201 -11.33 2.90 -3.28
CA PRO A 201 -9.89 2.78 -3.12
C PRO A 201 -9.50 3.03 -1.66
N ILE A 202 -8.72 2.13 -1.09
CA ILE A 202 -8.07 2.35 0.21
C ILE A 202 -6.61 2.69 -0.07
N THR A 203 -6.30 3.98 -0.17
CA THR A 203 -4.96 4.48 -0.52
C THR A 203 -4.11 4.73 0.73
N GLN A 204 -2.78 4.74 0.55
CA GLN A 204 -1.86 5.11 1.63
C GLN A 204 -2.11 6.55 2.09
N ASN A 205 -2.27 7.49 1.16
CA ASN A 205 -2.61 8.89 1.47
C ASN A 205 -3.91 9.02 2.30
N MET A 206 -4.92 8.19 2.04
CA MET A 206 -6.14 8.18 2.86
C MET A 206 -5.88 7.69 4.29
N SER A 207 -4.99 6.71 4.47
CA SER A 207 -4.54 6.27 5.79
C SER A 207 -3.80 7.39 6.52
N ASP A 208 -2.88 8.08 5.84
CA ASP A 208 -2.10 9.19 6.40
C ASP A 208 -3.00 10.38 6.77
N MET A 209 -4.00 10.69 5.95
CA MET A 209 -5.00 11.72 6.24
C MET A 209 -5.72 11.47 7.58
N LEU A 210 -6.08 10.22 7.86
CA LEU A 210 -6.78 9.86 9.10
C LEU A 210 -5.83 9.83 10.29
N GLN A 211 -4.70 9.14 10.12
CA GLN A 211 -3.75 8.88 11.18
C GLN A 211 -2.95 10.14 11.52
N LEU A 212 -2.35 10.76 10.51
CA LEU A 212 -1.34 11.81 10.67
C LEU A 212 -1.92 13.23 10.56
N ALA A 213 -3.06 13.42 9.87
CA ALA A 213 -3.71 14.73 9.75
C ALA A 213 -5.00 14.88 10.59
N ASN A 214 -5.35 13.85 11.40
CA ASN A 214 -6.52 13.84 12.27
C ASN A 214 -7.84 14.14 11.56
N ILE A 215 -7.94 13.76 10.28
CA ILE A 215 -9.14 13.98 9.48
C ILE A 215 -10.23 12.98 9.91
N PRO A 216 -11.49 13.41 10.11
CA PRO A 216 -12.56 12.47 10.46
C PRO A 216 -12.86 11.49 9.32
N SER A 217 -12.99 10.20 9.61
CA SER A 217 -13.36 9.21 8.58
C SER A 217 -14.71 9.47 7.90
N ALA A 218 -15.62 10.15 8.58
CA ALA A 218 -16.95 10.51 8.07
C ALA A 218 -16.93 11.52 6.90
N VAL A 219 -15.82 12.23 6.68
CA VAL A 219 -15.70 13.19 5.57
C VAL A 219 -15.06 12.59 4.32
N LEU A 220 -14.56 11.36 4.41
CA LEU A 220 -14.01 10.62 3.28
C LEU A 220 -15.11 9.93 2.47
N SER A 221 -14.75 9.50 1.25
CA SER A 221 -15.66 8.75 0.37
C SER A 221 -16.30 7.55 1.08
N PRO A 222 -17.62 7.28 0.89
CA PRO A 222 -18.27 6.11 1.47
C PRO A 222 -17.63 4.79 1.01
N GLU A 223 -17.71 3.73 1.84
CA GLU A 223 -17.10 2.42 1.56
C GLU A 223 -17.44 1.84 0.18
N HIS A 224 -18.64 2.06 -0.34
CA HIS A 224 -19.13 1.52 -1.62
C HIS A 224 -18.84 2.43 -2.83
N LYS A 225 -18.13 3.55 -2.64
CA LYS A 225 -17.88 4.55 -3.69
C LYS A 225 -16.85 4.03 -4.69
N THR A 226 -17.26 3.82 -5.93
CA THR A 226 -16.36 3.55 -7.06
C THR A 226 -16.44 4.67 -8.11
N PHE A 227 -15.46 4.76 -9.00
CA PHE A 227 -15.42 5.80 -10.05
C PHE A 227 -15.41 5.19 -11.45
N LYS A 228 -16.15 5.77 -12.39
CA LYS A 228 -16.28 5.26 -13.77
C LYS A 228 -15.28 5.88 -14.73
N SER A 229 -14.67 7.00 -14.33
CA SER A 229 -13.64 7.67 -15.12
C SER A 229 -12.45 8.12 -14.29
N SER A 230 -11.29 8.31 -14.94
CA SER A 230 -10.11 8.90 -14.30
C SER A 230 -10.42 10.31 -13.81
N ASP A 231 -11.19 11.11 -14.57
CA ASP A 231 -11.61 12.45 -14.15
C ASP A 231 -12.42 12.46 -12.86
N GLU A 232 -13.39 11.54 -12.71
CA GLU A 232 -14.18 11.41 -11.47
C GLU A 232 -13.29 11.10 -10.27
N TYR A 233 -12.26 10.26 -10.46
CA TYR A 233 -11.32 9.91 -9.41
C TYR A 233 -10.38 11.06 -9.05
N TYR A 234 -9.77 11.71 -10.05
CA TYR A 234 -8.91 12.88 -9.81
C TYR A 234 -9.67 14.04 -9.14
N LEU A 235 -10.94 14.24 -9.48
CA LEU A 235 -11.79 15.20 -8.80
C LEU A 235 -12.00 14.85 -7.33
N SER A 236 -12.20 13.57 -7.01
CA SER A 236 -12.29 13.10 -5.61
C SER A 236 -10.99 13.35 -4.85
N LEU A 237 -9.83 13.02 -5.44
CA LEU A 237 -8.53 13.27 -4.80
C LEU A 237 -8.30 14.77 -4.56
N ALA A 238 -8.69 15.63 -5.51
CA ALA A 238 -8.61 17.07 -5.33
C ALA A 238 -9.53 17.60 -4.21
N GLN A 239 -10.70 16.96 -3.99
CA GLN A 239 -11.57 17.26 -2.85
C GLN A 239 -10.94 16.84 -1.53
N ASP A 240 -10.30 15.67 -1.48
CA ASP A 240 -9.61 15.18 -0.28
C ASP A 240 -8.49 16.15 0.16
N HIS A 241 -7.75 16.73 -0.79
CA HIS A 241 -6.77 17.78 -0.46
C HIS A 241 -7.40 19.05 0.15
N LEU A 242 -8.61 19.42 -0.26
CA LEU A 242 -9.35 20.54 0.36
C LEU A 242 -9.86 20.17 1.75
N VAL A 243 -10.30 18.92 1.95
CA VAL A 243 -10.68 18.39 3.27
C VAL A 243 -9.52 18.50 4.25
N GLN A 244 -8.30 18.12 3.85
CA GLN A 244 -7.12 18.31 4.70
C GLN A 244 -6.96 19.76 5.16
N LEU A 245 -7.11 20.74 4.25
CA LEU A 245 -7.00 22.16 4.60
C LEU A 245 -8.08 22.65 5.58
N ILE A 246 -9.24 22.00 5.60
CA ILE A 246 -10.35 22.35 6.50
C ILE A 246 -10.17 21.70 7.88
N PHE A 247 -9.72 20.44 7.92
CA PHE A 247 -9.77 19.61 9.13
C PHE A 247 -8.44 19.46 9.87
N GLN A 248 -7.31 19.54 9.19
CA GLN A 248 -6.01 19.50 9.86
C GLN A 248 -5.75 20.84 10.53
N GLN A 249 -5.76 20.86 11.86
CA GLN A 249 -5.74 22.10 12.64
C GLN A 249 -4.31 22.57 12.95
N ASN A 250 -3.40 21.63 13.15
CA ASN A 250 -2.02 21.92 13.55
C ASN A 250 -1.06 21.73 12.37
N ASP A 251 -0.02 22.56 12.37
CA ASP A 251 1.21 22.45 11.56
C ASP A 251 1.05 22.53 10.03
N LEU A 252 -0.18 22.43 9.51
CA LEU A 252 -0.46 22.56 8.09
C LEU A 252 -0.20 23.98 7.57
N VAL A 253 -0.29 25.01 8.41
CA VAL A 253 -0.18 26.41 8.00
C VAL A 253 0.81 27.15 8.90
N LYS A 254 1.92 27.63 8.31
CA LYS A 254 3.00 28.32 9.03
C LYS A 254 2.78 29.84 9.13
N SER A 255 1.95 30.41 8.23
CA SER A 255 1.62 31.84 8.20
C SER A 255 0.36 32.12 7.38
N ALA A 256 -0.15 33.35 7.43
CA ALA A 256 -1.29 33.76 6.60
C ALA A 256 -1.00 33.67 5.09
N ASP A 257 0.23 33.97 4.66
CA ASP A 257 0.61 33.87 3.25
C ASP A 257 0.80 32.41 2.82
N ASP A 258 1.36 31.57 3.68
CA ASP A 258 1.41 30.12 3.47
C ASP A 258 -0.01 29.53 3.32
N CYS A 259 -0.95 29.94 4.18
CA CYS A 259 -2.36 29.57 4.07
C CYS A 259 -2.96 29.94 2.72
N ARG A 260 -2.79 31.20 2.29
CA ARG A 260 -3.30 31.69 1.00
C ARG A 260 -2.70 30.91 -0.16
N ASN A 261 -1.39 30.66 -0.14
CA ASN A 261 -0.71 29.92 -1.19
C ASN A 261 -1.22 28.47 -1.25
N LYS A 262 -1.33 27.78 -0.11
CA LYS A 262 -1.87 26.42 -0.01
C LYS A 262 -3.32 26.33 -0.47
N TYR A 263 -4.16 27.30 -0.09
CA TYR A 263 -5.55 27.39 -0.54
C TYR A 263 -5.63 27.60 -2.05
N VAL A 264 -4.92 28.59 -2.59
CA VAL A 264 -4.92 28.90 -4.04
C VAL A 264 -4.41 27.70 -4.84
N ALA A 265 -3.32 27.05 -4.41
CA ALA A 265 -2.79 25.87 -5.09
C ALA A 265 -3.80 24.72 -5.15
N ARG A 266 -4.45 24.39 -4.02
CA ARG A 266 -5.49 23.34 -3.98
C ARG A 266 -6.73 23.70 -4.80
N GLN A 267 -7.14 24.97 -4.80
CA GLN A 267 -8.25 25.44 -5.65
C GLN A 267 -7.91 25.35 -7.14
N LEU A 268 -6.70 25.72 -7.54
CA LEU A 268 -6.25 25.56 -8.92
C LEU A 268 -6.19 24.08 -9.33
N PHE A 269 -5.69 23.21 -8.44
CA PHE A 269 -5.68 21.77 -8.67
C PHE A 269 -7.09 21.20 -8.81
N TYR A 270 -8.01 21.60 -7.93
CA TYR A 270 -9.44 21.24 -8.03
C TYR A 270 -10.07 21.70 -9.35
N GLN A 271 -9.80 22.94 -9.79
CA GLN A 271 -10.29 23.44 -11.08
C GLN A 271 -9.72 22.65 -12.26
N LEU A 272 -8.46 22.23 -12.21
CA LEU A 272 -7.86 21.37 -13.24
C LEU A 272 -8.52 19.98 -13.26
N ALA A 273 -8.83 19.43 -12.10
CA ALA A 273 -9.54 18.16 -11.97
C ALA A 273 -10.96 18.26 -12.54
N GLU A 274 -11.71 19.30 -12.17
CA GLU A 274 -13.07 19.57 -12.66
C GLU A 274 -13.11 19.75 -14.19
N GLN A 275 -12.06 20.33 -14.77
CA GLN A 275 -11.90 20.50 -16.22
C GLN A 275 -11.43 19.24 -16.95
N GLY A 276 -11.21 18.11 -16.25
CA GLY A 276 -10.67 16.88 -16.85
C GLY A 276 -9.25 17.01 -17.37
N ARG A 277 -8.47 17.97 -16.85
CA ARG A 277 -7.11 18.26 -17.34
C ARG A 277 -6.03 17.42 -16.70
N LEU A 278 -6.30 16.88 -15.51
CA LEU A 278 -5.33 16.04 -14.78
C LEU A 278 -5.17 14.66 -15.42
N SER A 279 -6.23 14.05 -15.97
CA SER A 279 -6.17 12.74 -16.64
C SER A 279 -5.39 12.75 -17.97
N MET A 280 -5.05 13.93 -18.47
CA MET A 280 -4.27 14.12 -19.70
C MET A 280 -2.87 14.66 -19.42
N PHE A 281 -2.54 15.01 -18.17
CA PHE A 281 -1.26 15.60 -17.79
C PHE A 281 -0.10 14.65 -18.13
N GLY A 282 0.94 15.17 -18.79
CA GLY A 282 2.11 14.38 -19.21
C GLY A 282 1.92 13.56 -20.49
N PHE A 283 0.73 13.58 -21.12
CA PHE A 283 0.45 12.90 -22.38
C PHE A 283 0.39 13.88 -23.57
N ALA A 284 0.26 13.35 -24.79
CA ALA A 284 0.28 14.14 -26.03
C ALA A 284 -0.81 15.21 -26.12
N GLU A 285 -1.93 15.01 -25.42
CA GLU A 285 -3.04 15.94 -25.33
C GLU A 285 -2.89 16.97 -24.21
N ASP A 286 -1.86 16.88 -23.37
CA ASP A 286 -1.50 17.97 -22.45
C ASP A 286 -1.07 19.19 -23.28
N ASN A 287 -1.96 20.18 -23.34
CA ASN A 287 -1.75 21.42 -24.08
C ASN A 287 -1.66 22.64 -23.16
N TRP A 288 -1.55 22.40 -21.85
CA TRP A 288 -1.79 23.45 -20.87
C TRP A 288 -0.69 23.56 -19.82
N SER A 289 -0.02 22.45 -19.50
CA SER A 289 1.05 22.47 -18.53
C SER A 289 2.28 23.19 -19.10
N THR A 290 3.16 23.63 -18.21
CA THR A 290 4.46 24.17 -18.63
C THR A 290 5.31 23.10 -19.31
N GLN A 291 5.18 21.83 -18.89
CA GLN A 291 5.93 20.68 -19.42
C GLN A 291 5.55 20.35 -20.86
N ALA A 292 4.32 20.68 -21.28
CA ALA A 292 3.87 20.53 -22.66
C ALA A 292 4.52 21.51 -23.66
N ARG A 293 5.17 22.58 -23.18
CA ARG A 293 5.62 23.71 -24.03
C ARG A 293 6.87 23.41 -24.88
N PRO A 294 7.88 22.65 -24.41
CA PRO A 294 8.89 22.09 -25.29
C PRO A 294 8.43 20.76 -25.89
N LYS A 295 8.04 20.73 -27.17
CA LYS A 295 7.74 19.50 -27.94
C LYS A 295 9.02 18.75 -28.37
N THR A 296 10.00 18.62 -27.48
CA THR A 296 11.28 17.98 -27.80
C THR A 296 11.19 16.45 -27.73
N SER A 297 10.21 15.90 -27.00
CA SER A 297 9.91 14.46 -26.95
C SER A 297 8.55 14.13 -27.59
N LYS A 298 8.45 12.96 -28.22
CA LYS A 298 7.17 12.39 -28.66
C LYS A 298 6.47 11.79 -27.45
N LEU A 299 5.50 12.52 -26.89
CA LEU A 299 4.64 12.00 -25.84
C LEU A 299 3.67 10.95 -26.40
N LEU A 300 3.28 10.01 -25.54
CA LEU A 300 2.25 9.01 -25.86
C LEU A 300 0.86 9.63 -25.75
N PRO A 301 -0.14 9.15 -26.51
CA PRO A 301 -1.53 9.54 -26.30
C PRO A 301 -1.99 9.12 -24.91
N ALA A 302 -2.86 9.92 -24.30
CA ALA A 302 -3.43 9.60 -23.01
C ALA A 302 -4.22 8.29 -23.07
N PRO A 303 -4.16 7.46 -22.01
CA PRO A 303 -5.03 6.30 -21.88
C PRO A 303 -6.51 6.69 -21.89
N SER A 304 -7.38 5.72 -22.20
CA SER A 304 -8.83 5.93 -22.10
C SER A 304 -9.20 6.45 -20.71
N ASN A 305 -10.00 7.51 -20.67
CA ASN A 305 -10.54 8.07 -19.44
C ASN A 305 -11.58 7.14 -18.77
N SER A 306 -12.05 6.10 -19.46
CA SER A 306 -13.08 5.18 -18.96
C SER A 306 -12.79 3.73 -19.34
N ASP A 307 -13.38 2.78 -18.59
CA ASP A 307 -13.42 1.35 -18.88
C ASP A 307 -12.05 0.66 -19.09
N SER A 308 -10.94 1.26 -18.62
CA SER A 308 -9.59 0.72 -18.75
C SER A 308 -8.71 1.08 -17.55
N PHE A 309 -9.07 0.56 -16.38
CA PHE A 309 -8.32 0.74 -15.13
C PHE A 309 -7.44 -0.48 -14.83
N ARG A 310 -6.34 -0.28 -14.10
CA ARG A 310 -5.33 -1.31 -13.81
C ARG A 310 -5.09 -1.42 -12.32
N LEU A 311 -4.62 -2.58 -11.85
CA LEU A 311 -4.16 -2.67 -10.46
C LEU A 311 -2.96 -1.74 -10.27
N TYR A 312 -3.00 -0.98 -9.17
CA TYR A 312 -1.95 -0.13 -8.67
C TYR A 312 -1.86 -0.37 -7.17
N GLY A 313 -0.65 -0.60 -6.67
CA GLY A 313 -0.38 -0.74 -5.24
C GLY A 313 0.51 0.40 -4.79
N ASP A 314 -0.02 1.26 -3.91
CA ASP A 314 0.72 2.41 -3.38
C ASP A 314 2.01 1.95 -2.64
N ASP A 315 2.01 0.71 -2.11
CA ASP A 315 3.15 0.11 -1.38
C ASP A 315 3.80 -1.08 -2.14
N LEU A 316 3.65 -1.19 -3.47
CA LEU A 316 4.33 -2.25 -4.22
C LEU A 316 5.82 -1.93 -4.40
N ARG A 317 6.63 -2.29 -3.38
CA ARG A 317 8.07 -2.00 -3.29
C ARG A 317 8.92 -3.25 -3.06
N PRO A 318 10.26 -3.20 -3.25
CA PRO A 318 11.15 -4.34 -3.02
C PRO A 318 11.08 -4.93 -1.59
N GLY A 319 10.61 -4.17 -0.61
CA GLY A 319 10.37 -4.66 0.75
C GLY A 319 9.30 -5.74 0.82
N ASN A 320 8.38 -5.75 -0.13
CA ASN A 320 7.23 -6.65 -0.22
C ASN A 320 7.49 -7.81 -1.20
N ILE A 321 8.74 -8.04 -1.59
CA ILE A 321 9.16 -9.12 -2.49
C ILE A 321 10.14 -10.02 -1.73
N LEU A 322 9.86 -11.31 -1.63
CA LEU A 322 10.69 -12.31 -0.96
C LEU A 322 11.57 -13.05 -1.98
N ILE A 323 12.83 -13.26 -1.62
CA ILE A 323 13.80 -14.01 -2.44
C ILE A 323 14.40 -15.20 -1.69
N ASN A 324 14.84 -16.22 -2.43
CA ASN A 324 15.55 -17.38 -1.88
C ASN A 324 17.09 -17.22 -1.92
N ASP A 325 17.81 -18.28 -1.55
CA ASP A 325 19.28 -18.32 -1.58
C ASP A 325 19.89 -18.21 -2.98
N ALA A 326 19.12 -18.55 -4.02
CA ALA A 326 19.50 -18.43 -5.43
C ALA A 326 19.17 -17.05 -6.03
N SER A 327 18.69 -16.09 -5.22
CA SER A 327 18.24 -14.77 -5.66
C SER A 327 17.04 -14.82 -6.63
N GLU A 328 16.21 -15.86 -6.52
CA GLU A 328 14.97 -15.98 -7.26
C GLU A 328 13.81 -15.43 -6.42
N ILE A 329 12.90 -14.70 -7.04
CA ILE A 329 11.66 -14.24 -6.38
C ILE A 329 10.78 -15.46 -6.09
N VAL A 330 10.51 -15.70 -4.81
CA VAL A 330 9.64 -16.80 -4.34
C VAL A 330 8.27 -16.35 -3.91
N SER A 331 8.07 -15.04 -3.67
CA SER A 331 6.75 -14.49 -3.36
C SER A 331 6.71 -12.98 -3.46
N VAL A 332 5.59 -12.43 -3.92
CA VAL A 332 5.14 -11.06 -3.66
C VAL A 332 4.12 -11.12 -2.54
N ILE A 333 4.34 -10.33 -1.49
CA ILE A 333 3.51 -10.26 -0.30
C ILE A 333 2.93 -8.85 -0.17
N ASP A 334 2.09 -8.64 0.85
CA ASP A 334 1.56 -7.33 1.20
C ASP A 334 0.83 -6.63 0.04
N TRP A 335 -0.34 -7.15 -0.30
CA TRP A 335 -1.23 -6.53 -1.29
C TRP A 335 -2.12 -5.44 -0.67
N GLU A 336 -1.74 -4.94 0.50
CA GLU A 336 -2.37 -3.80 1.14
C GLU A 336 -2.24 -2.55 0.25
N PHE A 337 -3.18 -1.62 0.35
CA PHE A 337 -3.24 -0.42 -0.49
C PHE A 337 -3.28 -0.66 -2.01
N THR A 338 -3.64 -1.87 -2.44
CA THR A 338 -3.83 -2.19 -3.84
C THR A 338 -5.28 -1.96 -4.25
N TYR A 339 -5.47 -1.25 -5.36
CA TYR A 339 -6.77 -0.93 -5.92
C TYR A 339 -6.68 -0.82 -7.44
N THR A 340 -7.83 -0.77 -8.10
CA THR A 340 -7.92 -0.49 -9.54
C THR A 340 -7.90 1.02 -9.73
N ALA A 341 -6.93 1.52 -10.50
CA ALA A 341 -6.60 2.93 -10.62
C ALA A 341 -6.56 3.41 -12.09
N PRO A 342 -6.57 4.73 -12.35
CA PRO A 342 -6.29 5.29 -13.67
C PRO A 342 -5.03 4.69 -14.29
N THR A 343 -5.07 4.32 -15.58
CA THR A 343 -3.84 3.89 -16.29
C THR A 343 -2.79 5.01 -16.33
N GLN A 344 -3.22 6.27 -16.17
CA GLN A 344 -2.40 7.46 -16.07
C GLN A 344 -1.34 7.40 -14.96
N LEU A 345 -1.60 6.65 -13.87
CA LEU A 345 -0.63 6.48 -12.77
C LEU A 345 0.62 5.69 -13.19
N ILE A 346 0.72 5.23 -14.44
CA ILE A 346 1.98 4.73 -15.01
C ILE A 346 3.08 5.81 -15.07
N LEU A 347 2.70 7.10 -15.00
CA LEU A 347 3.64 8.21 -14.92
C LEU A 347 4.06 8.52 -13.46
N ASP A 348 3.44 7.90 -12.47
CA ASP A 348 3.84 8.06 -11.08
C ASP A 348 5.22 7.43 -10.83
N PRO A 349 5.96 7.89 -9.80
CA PRO A 349 7.22 7.27 -9.42
C PRO A 349 7.07 5.75 -9.29
N PRO A 350 7.93 4.96 -9.95
CA PRO A 350 7.86 3.51 -9.87
C PRO A 350 8.31 3.04 -8.48
N TRP A 351 7.37 2.91 -7.53
CA TRP A 351 7.63 2.44 -6.17
C TRP A 351 8.41 1.13 -6.10
N TRP A 352 8.23 0.27 -7.10
CA TRP A 352 8.96 -0.99 -7.24
C TRP A 352 10.46 -0.83 -7.54
N LEU A 353 10.94 0.37 -7.89
CA LEU A 353 12.37 0.72 -8.02
C LEU A 353 12.95 1.37 -6.75
N LEU A 354 12.11 1.79 -5.81
CA LEU A 354 12.53 2.55 -4.63
C LEU A 354 12.71 1.61 -3.44
N LEU A 355 13.89 1.64 -2.82
CA LEU A 355 14.17 0.84 -1.62
C LEU A 355 13.50 1.40 -0.37
N ASP A 356 13.31 2.72 -0.35
CA ASP A 356 12.51 3.44 0.63
C ASP A 356 11.88 4.68 0.02
N THR A 357 10.84 5.22 0.66
CA THR A 357 10.14 6.40 0.13
C THR A 357 11.03 7.65 0.23
N PRO A 358 10.94 8.59 -0.72
CA PRO A 358 11.81 9.78 -0.73
C PRO A 358 11.73 10.62 0.55
N GLU A 359 10.58 10.62 1.22
CA GLU A 359 10.35 11.33 2.49
C GLU A 359 11.18 10.75 3.64
N MET A 360 11.58 9.49 3.52
CA MET A 360 12.37 8.76 4.52
C MET A 360 13.88 8.84 4.27
N TRP A 361 14.32 9.52 3.21
CA TRP A 361 15.74 9.70 2.92
C TRP A 361 16.37 10.69 3.89
N ASP A 362 17.44 10.31 4.57
CA ASP A 362 18.10 11.14 5.57
C ASP A 362 18.64 12.47 5.01
N ALA A 363 19.04 12.47 3.74
CA ALA A 363 19.47 13.67 3.02
C ALA A 363 18.30 14.55 2.52
N GLY A 364 17.07 14.02 2.52
CA GLY A 364 15.91 14.64 1.89
C GLY A 364 15.79 14.29 0.41
N ILE A 365 14.83 14.89 -0.28
CA ILE A 365 14.55 14.65 -1.70
C ILE A 365 15.43 15.48 -2.65
N ASP A 366 16.06 16.52 -2.12
CA ASP A 366 16.83 17.53 -2.88
C ASP A 366 18.34 17.22 -2.95
N ASP A 367 18.80 16.24 -2.17
CA ASP A 367 20.19 15.77 -2.05
C ASP A 367 20.29 14.26 -2.36
#